data_AF-A0A2P6MVJ7-F1
#
_entry.id   AF-A0A2P6MVJ7-F1
#
_cell.length_a   1.000
_cell.length_b   1.000
_cell.length_c   1.000
_cell.angle_alpha   90.00
_cell.angle_beta   90.00
_cell.angle_gamma   90.00
#
_symmetry.space_group_name_H-M   'P 1'
#
loop_
_entity.id
_entity.type
_entity.pdbx_description
1 polymer ?
#
loop_
_entity_poly.entity_id
_entity_poly.type
_entity_poly.pdbx_seq_one_letter_code
_entity_poly.pdbx_strand_id
1 'polypeptide(L)'
;MSTIPEQNLPPPAPAQKPATRRPTTRNILYIIVMNVIGATILDAGINLGIAAAMYTNAYPVRVWEFPNTMAGDAAVTVFIQGILTWVISGMLTSRDLRLAAFGISPIRAPRSIREGPRIVQWFFGGNLDILERRIGHSERLRRLVSSIVHGVIYSIAIFFIAWPIGVGILAATAGPGGFIAGWPTAAYFKAAFGGGMGFWQTPIIVVIAMMRKGWPERDEYEARKIADKIKHKQGQQTVVNAPVASDRLPPVSV
;
A
#
# COMPACT_ATOMS: atom_id res chain seq x y z
N MET A 1 -11.92 -23.68 28.31
CA MET A 1 -12.06 -23.23 26.91
C MET A 1 -13.40 -22.53 26.81
N SER A 2 -13.46 -21.21 27.05
CA SER A 2 -14.75 -20.48 27.04
C SER A 2 -15.11 -20.12 25.60
N THR A 3 -16.20 -20.70 25.12
CA THR A 3 -16.83 -20.34 23.85
C THR A 3 -17.53 -19.00 24.04
N ILE A 4 -17.14 -17.99 23.26
CA ILE A 4 -17.83 -16.71 23.23
C ILE A 4 -19.22 -16.97 22.63
N PRO A 5 -20.33 -16.55 23.27
CA PRO A 5 -21.67 -16.69 22.74
C PRO A 5 -21.79 -16.06 21.35
N GLU A 6 -22.37 -16.79 20.40
CA GLU A 6 -22.53 -16.41 18.99
C GLU A 6 -23.27 -15.06 18.82
N GLN A 7 -24.06 -14.66 19.82
CA GLN A 7 -24.79 -13.40 19.90
C GLN A 7 -23.92 -12.14 20.05
N ASN A 8 -22.64 -12.27 20.40
CA ASN A 8 -21.68 -11.16 20.48
C ASN A 8 -20.80 -11.05 19.22
N LEU A 9 -21.11 -11.82 18.16
CA LEU A 9 -20.40 -11.67 16.91
C LEU A 9 -20.84 -10.36 16.23
N PRO A 10 -19.90 -9.43 15.96
CA PRO A 10 -20.24 -8.24 15.19
C PRO A 10 -20.80 -8.67 13.82
N PRO A 11 -21.70 -7.88 13.23
CA PRO A 11 -22.32 -8.21 11.95
C PRO A 11 -21.25 -8.55 10.91
N PRO A 12 -21.52 -9.52 10.02
CA PRO A 12 -20.58 -9.89 8.97
C PRO A 12 -20.20 -8.64 8.18
N ALA A 13 -18.90 -8.48 7.93
CA ALA A 13 -18.41 -7.36 7.13
C ALA A 13 -19.17 -7.34 5.80
N PRO A 14 -19.59 -6.17 5.30
CA PRO A 14 -20.28 -6.08 4.03
C PRO A 14 -19.43 -6.77 2.95
N ALA A 15 -20.08 -7.58 2.10
CA ALA A 15 -19.40 -8.32 1.05
C ALA A 15 -18.54 -7.35 0.22
N GLN A 16 -17.23 -7.62 0.15
CA GLN A 16 -16.31 -6.78 -0.61
C GLN A 16 -16.76 -6.71 -2.06
N LYS A 17 -16.78 -5.50 -2.63
CA LYS A 17 -17.11 -5.31 -4.04
C LYS A 17 -16.08 -6.03 -4.92
N PRO A 18 -16.51 -6.67 -6.02
CA PRO A 18 -15.60 -7.36 -6.92
C PRO A 18 -14.59 -6.37 -7.52
N ALA A 19 -13.38 -6.87 -7.77
CA ALA A 19 -12.32 -6.07 -8.36
C ALA A 19 -12.71 -5.61 -9.79
N THR A 20 -12.59 -4.31 -10.02
CA THR A 20 -12.93 -3.66 -11.29
C THR A 20 -11.72 -3.59 -12.21
N ARG A 21 -11.90 -3.80 -13.52
CA ARG A 21 -10.80 -3.69 -14.50
C ARG A 21 -10.41 -2.24 -14.78
N ARG A 22 -11.33 -1.30 -14.59
CA ARG A 22 -11.14 0.14 -14.79
C ARG A 22 -11.56 0.88 -13.53
N PRO A 23 -10.89 2.00 -13.18
CA PRO A 23 -11.32 2.84 -12.06
C PRO A 23 -12.76 3.28 -12.26
N THR A 24 -13.59 3.10 -11.22
CA THR A 24 -14.95 3.64 -11.23
C THR A 24 -14.92 5.15 -11.03
N THR A 25 -16.00 5.87 -11.38
CA THR A 25 -16.13 7.32 -11.09
C THR A 25 -15.93 7.61 -9.60
N ARG A 26 -16.40 6.72 -8.72
CA ARG A 26 -16.20 6.85 -7.27
C ARG A 26 -14.73 6.68 -6.87
N ASN A 27 -14.01 5.75 -7.50
CA ASN A 27 -12.57 5.60 -7.28
C ASN A 27 -11.82 6.88 -7.72
N ILE A 28 -12.17 7.42 -8.89
CA ILE A 28 -11.54 8.66 -9.40
C ILE A 28 -11.83 9.83 -8.46
N LEU A 29 -13.08 10.02 -8.04
CA LEU A 29 -13.45 11.08 -7.10
C LEU A 29 -12.73 10.94 -5.76
N TYR A 30 -12.64 9.72 -5.23
CA TYR A 30 -11.90 9.43 -4.00
C TYR A 30 -10.40 9.73 -4.14
N ILE A 31 -9.79 9.37 -5.27
CA ILE A 31 -8.38 9.66 -5.54
C ILE A 31 -8.16 11.17 -5.63
N ILE A 32 -8.96 11.89 -6.42
CA ILE A 32 -8.77 13.33 -6.65
C ILE A 32 -9.08 14.14 -5.38
N VAL A 33 -10.26 13.98 -4.79
CA VAL A 33 -10.70 14.85 -3.69
C VAL A 33 -9.95 14.52 -2.40
N MET A 34 -9.91 13.25 -2.01
CA MET A 34 -9.32 12.86 -0.73
C MET A 34 -7.79 12.78 -0.81
N ASN A 35 -7.25 12.24 -1.91
CA ASN A 35 -5.85 11.83 -1.96
C ASN A 35 -4.96 12.75 -2.82
N VAL A 36 -5.53 13.61 -3.66
CA VAL A 36 -4.77 14.71 -4.27
C VAL A 36 -4.98 15.97 -3.45
N ILE A 37 -6.20 16.50 -3.40
CA ILE A 37 -6.48 17.78 -2.73
C ILE A 37 -6.30 17.66 -1.21
N GLY A 38 -7.00 16.69 -0.59
CA GLY A 38 -6.93 16.47 0.86
C GLY A 38 -5.52 16.21 1.36
N ALA A 39 -4.78 15.33 0.68
CA ALA A 39 -3.38 15.03 1.01
C ALA A 39 -2.45 16.23 0.81
N THR A 40 -2.61 17.00 -0.27
CA THR A 40 -1.80 18.21 -0.52
C THR A 40 -1.95 19.21 0.63
N ILE A 41 -3.19 19.49 1.03
CA ILE A 41 -3.48 20.46 2.10
C ILE A 41 -2.93 19.96 3.43
N LEU A 42 -3.16 18.69 3.75
CA LEU A 42 -2.69 18.08 5.00
C LEU A 42 -1.15 18.08 5.09
N ASP A 43 -0.48 17.61 4.04
CA ASP A 43 0.99 17.52 4.02
C ASP A 43 1.64 18.90 4.00
N ALA A 44 1.05 19.88 3.30
CA ALA A 44 1.51 21.27 3.34
C ALA A 44 1.37 21.85 4.75
N GLY A 45 0.23 21.64 5.42
CA GLY A 45 -0.04 22.13 6.77
C GLY A 45 0.90 21.53 7.81
N ILE A 46 1.13 20.21 7.77
CA ILE A 46 2.06 19.53 8.70
C ILE A 46 3.49 20.05 8.50
N ASN A 47 3.96 20.14 7.25
CA ASN A 47 5.30 20.63 6.97
C ASN A 47 5.47 22.12 7.33
N LEU A 48 4.43 22.94 7.12
CA LEU A 48 4.42 24.34 7.56
C LEU A 48 4.57 24.44 9.07
N GLY A 49 3.81 23.63 9.83
CA GLY A 49 3.86 23.61 11.29
C GLY A 49 5.22 23.17 11.83
N ILE A 50 5.80 22.11 11.27
CA ILE A 50 7.15 21.65 11.63
C ILE A 50 8.19 22.73 11.32
N ALA A 51 8.12 23.33 10.14
CA ALA A 51 9.05 24.37 9.73
C ALA A 51 8.90 25.65 10.57
N ALA A 52 7.68 26.02 10.97
CA ALA A 52 7.47 27.12 11.90
C ALA A 52 8.17 26.86 13.23
N ALA A 53 7.99 25.66 13.79
CA ALA A 53 8.64 25.27 15.04
C ALA A 53 10.17 25.29 14.94
N MET A 54 10.73 24.88 13.79
CA MET A 54 12.18 24.82 13.58
C MET A 54 12.80 26.19 13.26
N TYR A 55 12.18 26.98 12.38
CA TYR A 55 12.83 28.14 11.74
C TYR A 55 12.44 29.50 12.33
N THR A 56 11.49 29.58 13.27
CA THR A 56 11.11 30.87 13.88
C THR A 56 12.27 31.58 14.56
N ASN A 57 13.15 30.83 15.23
CA ASN A 57 14.30 31.37 15.95
C ASN A 57 15.66 30.85 15.43
N ALA A 58 15.68 30.13 14.31
CA ALA A 58 16.90 29.60 13.73
C ALA A 58 17.46 30.59 12.71
N TYR A 59 18.64 31.14 12.98
CA TYR A 59 19.39 31.99 12.06
C TYR A 59 20.90 31.75 12.21
N PRO A 60 21.68 31.70 11.11
CA PRO A 60 21.24 31.72 9.71
C PRO A 60 20.66 30.37 9.25
N VAL A 61 19.70 30.41 8.33
CA VAL A 61 19.23 29.21 7.61
C VAL A 61 19.94 29.14 6.26
N ARG A 62 20.54 28.00 5.97
CA ARG A 62 21.39 27.81 4.79
C ARG A 62 20.86 26.67 3.94
N VAL A 63 21.09 26.75 2.63
CA VAL A 63 20.69 25.69 1.71
C VAL A 63 21.43 24.39 2.04
N TRP A 64 22.76 24.44 2.16
CA TRP A 64 23.62 23.26 2.23
C TRP A 64 24.30 23.05 3.58
N GLU A 65 24.79 24.13 4.17
CA GLU A 65 25.68 24.08 5.34
C GLU A 65 24.93 23.76 6.64
N PHE A 66 25.59 22.99 7.51
CA PHE A 66 25.18 22.81 8.90
C PHE A 66 25.70 23.97 9.77
N PRO A 67 25.01 24.29 10.90
CA PRO A 67 23.71 23.82 11.33
C PRO A 67 22.55 24.51 10.59
N ASN A 68 21.34 23.93 10.63
CA ASN A 68 20.11 24.43 9.97
C ASN A 68 20.13 24.37 8.42
N THR A 69 20.54 23.21 7.89
CA THR A 69 20.51 22.92 6.45
C THR A 69 19.11 22.60 5.95
N MET A 70 18.62 23.39 5.00
CA MET A 70 17.33 23.17 4.35
C MET A 70 17.35 21.96 3.42
N ALA A 71 18.47 21.70 2.74
CA ALA A 71 18.61 20.55 1.86
C ALA A 71 18.60 19.23 2.66
N GLY A 72 19.29 19.20 3.81
CA GLY A 72 19.26 18.04 4.70
C GLY A 72 17.87 17.80 5.29
N ASP A 73 17.20 18.86 5.73
CA ASP A 73 15.85 18.80 6.26
C ASP A 73 14.83 18.33 5.20
N ALA A 74 14.94 18.81 3.95
CA ALA A 74 14.13 18.32 2.83
C ALA A 74 14.40 16.84 2.50
N ALA A 75 15.66 16.38 2.58
CA ALA A 75 16.02 14.98 2.37
C ALA A 75 15.30 14.07 3.38
N VAL A 76 15.38 14.43 4.66
CA VAL A 76 14.71 13.68 5.75
C VAL A 76 13.19 13.66 5.54
N THR A 77 12.59 14.78 5.12
CA THR A 77 11.15 14.82 4.83
C THR A 77 10.74 13.81 3.77
N VAL A 78 11.50 13.64 2.68
CA VAL A 78 11.16 12.65 1.64
C VAL A 78 11.03 11.26 2.23
N PHE A 79 11.97 10.85 3.09
CA PHE A 79 11.94 9.52 3.71
C PHE A 79 10.84 9.39 4.76
N ILE A 80 10.77 10.31 5.72
CA ILE A 80 9.79 10.21 6.83
C ILE A 80 8.37 10.33 6.29
N GLN A 81 8.08 11.38 5.53
CA GLN A 81 6.76 11.56 4.92
C GLN A 81 6.46 10.40 3.99
N GLY A 82 7.42 9.97 3.16
CA GLY A 82 7.14 8.93 2.19
C GLY A 82 6.83 7.56 2.79
N ILE A 83 7.53 7.18 3.86
CA ILE A 83 7.23 5.96 4.63
C ILE A 83 5.87 6.10 5.33
N LEU A 84 5.61 7.22 5.99
CA LEU A 84 4.35 7.44 6.70
C LEU A 84 3.15 7.45 5.75
N THR A 85 3.23 8.15 4.63
CA THR A 85 2.17 8.17 3.62
C THR A 85 1.94 6.77 3.05
N TRP A 86 2.99 5.99 2.80
CA TRP A 86 2.84 4.61 2.34
C TRP A 86 2.05 3.75 3.33
N VAL A 87 2.42 3.81 4.61
CA VAL A 87 1.80 3.03 5.68
C VAL A 87 0.36 3.52 5.91
N ILE A 88 0.17 4.80 6.18
CA ILE A 88 -1.12 5.38 6.59
C ILE A 88 -2.12 5.34 5.44
N SER A 89 -1.78 5.88 4.26
CA SER A 89 -2.71 5.94 3.13
C SER A 89 -3.02 4.54 2.58
N GLY A 90 -2.03 3.64 2.59
CA GLY A 90 -2.23 2.23 2.23
C GLY A 90 -3.19 1.52 3.20
N MET A 91 -3.02 1.72 4.51
CA MET A 91 -3.90 1.15 5.54
C MET A 91 -5.32 1.71 5.48
N LEU A 92 -5.46 3.03 5.36
CA LEU A 92 -6.77 3.70 5.31
C LEU A 92 -7.53 3.29 4.05
N THR A 93 -6.88 3.28 2.88
CA THR A 93 -7.50 2.81 1.64
C THR A 93 -7.94 1.35 1.77
N SER A 94 -7.11 0.49 2.37
CA SER A 94 -7.46 -0.92 2.59
C SER A 94 -8.66 -1.07 3.54
N ARG A 95 -8.76 -0.23 4.58
CA ARG A 95 -9.94 -0.15 5.46
C ARG A 95 -11.17 0.31 4.71
N ASP A 96 -11.07 1.38 3.94
CA ASP A 96 -12.20 1.95 3.22
C ASP A 96 -12.75 0.96 2.18
N LEU A 97 -11.88 0.23 1.48
CA LEU A 97 -12.26 -0.85 0.56
C LEU A 97 -12.99 -2.00 1.27
N ARG A 98 -12.54 -2.42 2.45
CA ARG A 98 -13.20 -3.50 3.22
C ARG A 98 -14.55 -3.10 3.76
N LEU A 99 -14.69 -1.84 4.18
CA LEU A 99 -15.94 -1.31 4.71
C LEU A 99 -16.88 -0.86 3.58
N ALA A 100 -16.46 -1.00 2.31
CA ALA A 100 -17.13 -0.39 1.16
C ALA A 100 -17.44 1.10 1.37
N ALA A 101 -16.61 1.79 2.16
CA ALA A 101 -16.74 3.21 2.49
C ALA A 101 -16.68 4.02 1.19
N PHE A 102 -17.49 5.08 1.08
CA PHE A 102 -17.60 5.90 -0.13
C PHE A 102 -17.99 5.12 -1.40
N GLY A 103 -18.34 3.83 -1.26
CA GLY A 103 -18.65 2.91 -2.35
C GLY A 103 -17.52 2.66 -3.34
N ILE A 104 -16.26 2.84 -2.95
CA ILE A 104 -15.10 2.51 -3.77
C ILE A 104 -14.96 0.99 -3.95
N SER A 105 -14.32 0.57 -5.04
CA SER A 105 -14.09 -0.83 -5.38
C SER A 105 -12.61 -1.09 -5.63
N PRO A 106 -12.09 -2.29 -5.31
CA PRO A 106 -10.73 -2.67 -5.65
C PRO A 106 -10.48 -2.57 -7.15
N ILE A 107 -9.23 -2.32 -7.53
CA ILE A 107 -8.81 -2.24 -8.93
C ILE A 107 -7.99 -3.49 -9.23
N ARG A 108 -8.29 -4.18 -10.34
CA ARG A 108 -7.49 -5.33 -10.75
C ARG A 108 -6.15 -4.86 -11.28
N ALA A 109 -5.05 -5.37 -10.71
CA ALA A 109 -3.71 -5.06 -11.18
C ALA A 109 -3.53 -5.46 -12.67
N PRO A 110 -2.83 -4.64 -13.48
CA PRO A 110 -2.47 -4.97 -14.87
C PRO A 110 -1.73 -6.31 -14.98
N ARG A 111 -1.81 -6.94 -16.16
CA ARG A 111 -1.11 -8.22 -16.43
C ARG A 111 0.40 -8.11 -16.21
N SER A 112 1.03 -7.02 -16.66
CA SER A 112 2.47 -6.77 -16.51
C SER A 112 2.96 -6.81 -15.06
N ILE A 113 2.10 -6.39 -14.13
CA ILE A 113 2.41 -6.37 -12.71
C ILE A 113 2.11 -7.74 -12.08
N ARG A 114 0.97 -8.37 -12.41
CA ARG A 114 0.56 -9.67 -11.86
C ARG A 114 1.41 -10.84 -12.34
N GLU A 115 1.76 -10.86 -13.61
CA GLU A 115 2.54 -11.93 -14.25
C GLU A 115 4.02 -11.52 -14.41
N GLY A 116 4.40 -10.39 -13.81
CA GLY A 116 5.76 -9.85 -13.89
C GLY A 116 6.78 -10.60 -13.00
N PRO A 117 8.02 -10.11 -12.92
CA PRO A 117 9.04 -10.67 -12.03
C PRO A 117 8.59 -10.73 -10.56
N ARG A 118 9.12 -11.69 -9.80
CA ARG A 118 8.76 -11.87 -8.37
C ARG A 118 8.92 -10.61 -7.53
N ILE A 119 9.92 -9.77 -7.83
CA ILE A 119 10.13 -8.52 -7.10
C ILE A 119 9.01 -7.50 -7.35
N VAL A 120 8.49 -7.44 -8.59
CA VAL A 120 7.38 -6.57 -8.96
C VAL A 120 6.09 -7.07 -8.30
N GLN A 121 5.83 -8.37 -8.34
CA GLN A 121 4.69 -8.97 -7.65
C GLN A 121 4.77 -8.79 -6.13
N TRP A 122 5.96 -8.96 -5.54
CA TRP A 122 6.17 -8.73 -4.12
C TRP A 122 5.88 -7.28 -3.74
N PHE A 123 6.36 -6.32 -4.54
CA PHE A 123 6.18 -4.90 -4.26
C PHE A 123 4.73 -4.43 -4.44
N PHE A 124 4.08 -4.78 -5.56
CA PHE A 124 2.72 -4.31 -5.87
C PHE A 124 1.62 -5.23 -5.36
N GLY A 125 1.95 -6.46 -4.96
CA GLY A 125 1.02 -7.43 -4.41
C GLY A 125 1.05 -7.48 -2.87
N GLY A 126 0.48 -8.55 -2.33
CA GLY A 126 0.45 -8.83 -0.90
C GLY A 126 -0.64 -8.08 -0.11
N ASN A 127 -1.02 -8.67 1.03
CA ASN A 127 -1.97 -8.05 1.96
C ASN A 127 -1.20 -7.34 3.08
N LEU A 128 -1.01 -6.03 2.92
CA LEU A 128 -0.38 -5.16 3.93
C LEU A 128 -1.38 -4.51 4.88
N ASP A 129 -2.59 -5.05 4.91
CA ASP A 129 -3.67 -4.46 5.67
C ASP A 129 -3.52 -4.74 7.17
N ILE A 130 -2.99 -3.75 7.88
CA ILE A 130 -2.68 -3.84 9.32
C ILE A 130 -3.94 -3.75 10.18
N LEU A 131 -4.97 -3.06 9.70
CA LEU A 131 -6.21 -2.80 10.45
C LEU A 131 -7.23 -3.95 10.36
N GLU A 132 -6.80 -5.11 9.88
CA GLU A 132 -7.67 -6.28 9.82
C GLU A 132 -8.02 -6.76 11.24
N ARG A 133 -9.33 -6.87 11.53
CA ARG A 133 -9.79 -7.15 12.89
C ARG A 133 -9.38 -8.55 13.38
N ARG A 134 -9.23 -9.53 12.48
CA ARG A 134 -8.98 -10.94 12.81
C ARG A 134 -7.52 -11.40 12.68
N ILE A 135 -6.54 -10.50 12.75
CA ILE A 135 -5.11 -10.88 12.71
C ILE A 135 -4.43 -10.73 14.08
N GLY A 136 -3.56 -11.69 14.40
CA GLY A 136 -2.75 -11.67 15.61
C GLY A 136 -1.68 -10.56 15.60
N HIS A 137 -1.14 -10.23 16.78
CA HIS A 137 -0.16 -9.14 16.93
C HIS A 137 1.13 -9.34 16.13
N SER A 138 1.63 -10.58 16.04
CA SER A 138 2.82 -10.91 15.25
C SER A 138 2.61 -10.67 13.75
N GLU A 139 1.44 -11.02 13.21
CA GLU A 139 1.10 -10.77 11.81
C GLU A 139 0.86 -9.28 11.56
N ARG A 140 0.27 -8.54 12.51
CA ARG A 140 0.18 -7.07 12.43
C ARG A 140 1.56 -6.44 12.34
N LEU A 141 2.48 -6.85 13.20
CA LEU A 141 3.86 -6.36 13.18
C LEU A 141 4.57 -6.74 11.88
N ARG A 142 4.41 -7.98 11.41
CA ARG A 142 4.97 -8.44 10.12
C ARG A 142 4.46 -7.59 8.95
N ARG A 143 3.17 -7.28 8.91
CA ARG A 143 2.57 -6.40 7.88
C ARG A 143 3.01 -4.96 8.03
N LEU A 144 3.20 -4.45 9.25
CA LEU A 144 3.75 -3.13 9.51
C LEU A 144 5.19 -3.00 9.02
N VAL A 145 6.06 -3.93 9.43
CA VAL A 145 7.46 -3.97 9.00
C VAL A 145 7.53 -4.10 7.48
N SER A 146 6.73 -4.97 6.88
CA SER A 146 6.65 -5.07 5.43
C SER A 146 6.20 -3.75 4.81
N SER A 147 5.20 -3.08 5.35
CA SER A 147 4.74 -1.76 4.87
C SER A 147 5.83 -0.70 4.96
N ILE A 148 6.60 -0.67 6.05
CA ILE A 148 7.73 0.24 6.22
C ILE A 148 8.81 -0.05 5.17
N VAL A 149 9.17 -1.32 4.95
CA VAL A 149 10.17 -1.72 3.94
C VAL A 149 9.74 -1.25 2.54
N HIS A 150 8.48 -1.45 2.17
CA HIS A 150 7.95 -0.96 0.90
C HIS A 150 7.97 0.57 0.83
N GLY A 151 7.61 1.25 1.92
CA GLY A 151 7.68 2.70 2.04
C GLY A 151 9.10 3.24 1.90
N VAL A 152 10.10 2.56 2.45
CA VAL A 152 11.52 2.92 2.30
C VAL A 152 11.94 2.79 0.84
N ILE A 153 11.67 1.65 0.20
CA ILE A 153 12.02 1.43 -1.22
C ILE A 153 11.35 2.47 -2.11
N TYR A 154 10.06 2.75 -1.86
CA TYR A 154 9.33 3.80 -2.56
C TYR A 154 9.98 5.18 -2.35
N SER A 155 10.33 5.51 -1.11
CA SER A 155 10.92 6.81 -0.76
C SER A 155 12.33 6.98 -1.35
N ILE A 156 13.12 5.92 -1.49
CA ILE A 156 14.40 5.96 -2.21
C ILE A 156 14.17 6.38 -3.66
N ALA A 157 13.20 5.78 -4.35
CA ALA A 157 12.89 6.15 -5.73
C ALA A 157 12.41 7.61 -5.83
N ILE A 158 11.59 8.07 -4.89
CA ILE A 158 11.08 9.44 -4.85
C ILE A 158 12.19 10.44 -4.50
N PHE A 159 13.14 10.08 -3.66
CA PHE A 159 14.26 10.92 -3.28
C PHE A 159 15.02 11.42 -4.50
N PHE A 160 15.34 10.55 -5.46
CA PHE A 160 16.03 10.95 -6.69
C PHE A 160 15.24 11.88 -7.62
N ILE A 161 13.96 12.11 -7.35
CA ILE A 161 13.09 13.00 -8.14
C ILE A 161 12.77 14.26 -7.33
N ALA A 162 12.07 14.08 -6.20
CA ALA A 162 11.56 15.18 -5.40
C ALA A 162 12.68 16.02 -4.80
N TRP A 163 13.72 15.39 -4.25
CA TRP A 163 14.76 16.12 -3.54
C TRP A 163 15.61 17.01 -4.48
N PRO A 164 16.15 16.54 -5.62
CA PRO A 164 16.88 17.41 -6.55
C PRO A 164 16.04 18.57 -7.08
N ILE A 165 14.76 18.33 -7.37
CA ILE A 165 13.85 19.40 -7.83
C ILE A 165 13.65 20.44 -6.72
N GLY A 166 13.34 19.99 -5.49
CA GLY A 166 13.15 20.86 -4.35
C GLY A 166 14.39 21.69 -4.03
N VAL A 167 15.55 21.04 -3.94
CA VAL A 167 16.82 21.72 -3.64
C VAL A 167 17.29 22.59 -4.81
N GLY A 168 17.01 22.20 -6.05
CA GLY A 168 17.29 23.02 -7.24
C GLY A 168 16.49 24.33 -7.23
N ILE A 169 15.18 24.27 -6.94
CA ILE A 169 14.33 25.45 -6.75
C ILE A 169 14.87 26.29 -5.60
N LEU A 170 15.19 25.66 -4.48
CA LEU A 170 15.69 26.32 -3.30
C LEU A 170 16.99 27.08 -3.58
N ALA A 171 17.95 26.43 -4.25
CA ALA A 171 19.23 27.02 -4.63
C ALA A 171 19.05 28.18 -5.62
N ALA A 172 18.10 28.07 -6.56
CA ALA A 172 17.78 29.14 -7.50
C ALA A 172 17.16 30.37 -6.81
N THR A 173 16.45 30.17 -5.69
CA THR A 173 15.82 31.26 -4.91
C THR A 173 16.67 31.75 -3.75
N ALA A 174 17.82 31.13 -3.48
CA ALA A 174 18.68 31.51 -2.37
C ALA A 174 19.48 32.79 -2.69
N GLY A 175 19.71 33.61 -1.67
CA GLY A 175 20.54 34.80 -1.77
C GLY A 175 22.04 34.47 -1.94
N PRO A 176 22.88 35.50 -2.16
CA PRO A 176 24.34 35.33 -2.29
C PRO A 176 24.91 34.51 -1.14
N GLY A 177 25.64 33.43 -1.46
CA GLY A 177 26.20 32.51 -0.44
C GLY A 177 25.26 31.37 0.00
N GLY A 178 24.11 31.18 -0.65
CA GLY A 178 23.19 30.07 -0.33
C GLY A 178 22.37 30.31 0.94
N PHE A 179 22.17 31.58 1.30
CA PHE A 179 21.34 31.97 2.44
C PHE A 179 19.88 32.08 2.05
N ILE A 180 19.00 31.63 2.94
CA ILE A 180 17.57 31.84 2.83
C ILE A 180 17.14 32.62 4.07
N ALA A 181 16.37 33.69 3.89
CA ALA A 181 15.74 34.36 5.00
C ALA A 181 14.88 33.33 5.74
N GLY A 182 15.18 33.02 7.01
CA GLY A 182 14.61 31.89 7.75
C GLY A 182 13.07 31.90 7.78
N TRP A 183 12.48 32.34 8.88
CA TRP A 183 11.04 32.57 8.90
C TRP A 183 10.67 33.85 8.11
N PRO A 184 9.62 33.86 7.26
CA PRO A 184 8.71 32.75 6.93
C PRO A 184 9.09 31.95 5.67
N THR A 185 10.12 32.37 4.93
CA THR A 185 10.45 31.81 3.60
C THR A 185 10.77 30.32 3.64
N ALA A 186 11.58 29.88 4.62
CA ALA A 186 11.90 28.47 4.82
C ALA A 186 10.64 27.64 5.09
N ALA A 187 9.68 28.21 5.83
CA ALA A 187 8.43 27.53 6.15
C ALA A 187 7.49 27.41 4.95
N TYR A 188 7.41 28.43 4.10
CA TYR A 188 6.66 28.35 2.85
C TYR A 188 7.28 27.36 1.88
N PHE A 189 8.61 27.32 1.76
CA PHE A 189 9.28 26.29 0.98
C PHE A 189 8.91 24.89 1.49
N LYS A 190 8.98 24.67 2.82
CA LYS A 190 8.67 23.39 3.42
C LYS A 190 7.22 22.97 3.16
N ALA A 191 6.29 23.90 3.31
CA ALA A 191 4.87 23.68 3.04
C ALA A 191 4.63 23.31 1.57
N ALA A 192 5.23 24.05 0.64
CA ALA A 192 5.11 23.78 -0.79
C ALA A 192 5.76 22.45 -1.17
N PHE A 193 6.92 22.13 -0.61
CA PHE A 193 7.62 20.87 -0.84
C PHE A 193 6.82 19.67 -0.32
N GLY A 194 6.35 19.74 0.93
CA GLY A 194 5.52 18.72 1.57
C GLY A 194 4.20 18.51 0.86
N GLY A 195 3.46 19.59 0.58
CA GLY A 195 2.20 19.55 -0.15
C GLY A 195 2.38 19.06 -1.59
N GLY A 196 3.44 19.51 -2.26
CA GLY A 196 3.82 19.06 -3.59
C GLY A 196 4.07 17.55 -3.64
N MET A 197 4.75 16.98 -2.64
CA MET A 197 4.84 15.52 -2.52
C MET A 197 3.47 14.89 -2.30
N GLY A 198 2.68 15.39 -1.35
CA GLY A 198 1.33 14.89 -1.06
C GLY A 198 0.41 14.83 -2.29
N PHE A 199 0.52 15.83 -3.18
CA PHE A 199 -0.24 15.96 -4.42
C PHE A 199 -0.13 14.75 -5.35
N TRP A 200 1.09 14.30 -5.64
CA TRP A 200 1.31 13.24 -6.63
C TRP A 200 1.66 11.89 -6.01
N GLN A 201 2.25 11.87 -4.82
CA GLN A 201 2.65 10.63 -4.17
C GLN A 201 1.47 9.85 -3.61
N THR A 202 0.59 10.52 -2.88
CA THR A 202 -0.56 9.89 -2.24
C THR A 202 -1.51 9.21 -3.24
N PRO A 203 -1.91 9.81 -4.38
CA PRO A 203 -2.77 9.11 -5.34
C PRO A 203 -2.12 7.85 -5.92
N ILE A 204 -0.79 7.84 -6.14
CA ILE A 204 -0.06 6.65 -6.60
C ILE A 204 -0.15 5.54 -5.55
N ILE A 205 0.13 5.86 -4.29
CA ILE A 205 0.08 4.92 -3.16
C ILE A 205 -1.33 4.33 -3.00
N VAL A 206 -2.37 5.16 -3.12
CA VAL A 206 -3.76 4.72 -3.05
C VAL A 206 -4.13 3.80 -4.20
N VAL A 207 -3.70 4.11 -5.43
CA VAL A 207 -3.90 3.21 -6.57
C VAL A 207 -3.20 1.87 -6.33
N ILE A 208 -1.97 1.87 -5.80
CA ILE A 208 -1.26 0.64 -5.41
C ILE A 208 -2.04 -0.13 -4.33
N ALA A 209 -2.57 0.54 -3.31
CA ALA A 209 -3.38 -0.10 -2.28
C ALA A 209 -4.68 -0.70 -2.83
N MET A 210 -5.35 0.00 -3.75
CA MET A 210 -6.51 -0.53 -4.48
C MET A 210 -6.15 -1.74 -5.34
N MET A 211 -4.98 -1.73 -5.99
CA MET A 211 -4.46 -2.85 -6.77
C MET A 211 -4.14 -4.06 -5.90
N ARG A 212 -3.52 -3.84 -4.73
CA ARG A 212 -3.22 -4.90 -3.75
C ARG A 212 -4.47 -5.61 -3.27
N LYS A 213 -5.55 -4.87 -3.02
CA LYS A 213 -6.84 -5.49 -2.65
C LYS A 213 -7.55 -6.15 -3.82
N GLY A 214 -7.36 -5.65 -5.04
CA GLY A 214 -7.85 -6.32 -6.25
C GLY A 214 -6.94 -7.44 -6.74
N TRP A 215 -5.90 -7.80 -5.97
CA TRP A 215 -4.93 -8.82 -6.32
C TRP A 215 -5.48 -10.23 -5.98
N PRO A 216 -5.70 -11.11 -6.97
CA PRO A 216 -6.45 -12.36 -6.77
C PRO A 216 -5.77 -13.50 -5.97
N GLU A 217 -4.56 -13.35 -5.46
CA GLU A 217 -3.60 -14.50 -5.44
C GLU A 217 -3.65 -15.54 -4.32
N ARG A 218 -4.58 -15.56 -3.35
CA ARG A 218 -4.63 -16.71 -2.39
C ARG A 218 -5.82 -17.65 -2.56
N ASP A 219 -6.97 -17.16 -2.96
CA ASP A 219 -8.18 -17.98 -2.98
C ASP A 219 -8.31 -18.81 -4.27
N GLU A 220 -7.84 -18.33 -5.43
CA GLU A 220 -7.82 -19.13 -6.67
C GLU A 220 -6.62 -20.12 -6.74
N TYR A 221 -5.54 -19.85 -6.01
CA TYR A 221 -4.33 -20.68 -6.04
C TYR A 221 -4.41 -21.89 -5.09
N GLU A 222 -4.90 -21.73 -3.84
CA GLU A 222 -5.15 -22.86 -2.92
C GLU A 222 -6.37 -23.70 -3.35
N ALA A 223 -7.38 -23.08 -3.98
CA ALA A 223 -8.51 -23.82 -4.56
C ALA A 223 -8.08 -24.76 -5.69
N ARG A 224 -7.17 -24.34 -6.59
CA ARG A 224 -6.57 -25.20 -7.63
C ARG A 224 -5.70 -26.30 -7.02
N LYS A 225 -4.94 -25.98 -5.96
CA LYS A 225 -4.06 -26.94 -5.27
C LYS A 225 -4.83 -28.04 -4.51
N ILE A 226 -5.99 -27.73 -3.92
CA ILE A 226 -6.90 -28.69 -3.28
C ILE A 226 -7.63 -29.54 -4.34
N ALA A 227 -8.06 -28.93 -5.45
CA ALA A 227 -8.68 -29.65 -6.57
C ALA A 227 -7.75 -30.70 -7.20
N ASP A 228 -6.46 -30.39 -7.35
CA ASP A 228 -5.46 -31.32 -7.87
C ASP A 228 -5.16 -32.49 -6.91
N LYS A 229 -5.16 -32.24 -5.58
CA LYS A 229 -5.01 -33.30 -4.56
C LYS A 229 -6.20 -34.27 -4.52
N ILE A 230 -7.41 -33.77 -4.74
CA ILE A 230 -8.63 -34.60 -4.75
C ILE A 230 -8.67 -35.49 -6.00
N LYS A 231 -8.34 -34.96 -7.18
CA LYS A 231 -8.25 -35.74 -8.43
C LYS A 231 -7.22 -36.86 -8.37
N HIS A 232 -6.05 -36.60 -7.77
CA HIS A 232 -5.04 -37.64 -7.57
C HIS A 232 -5.49 -38.78 -6.64
N LYS A 233 -6.23 -38.47 -5.56
CA LYS A 233 -6.79 -39.49 -4.66
C LYS A 233 -7.92 -40.30 -5.31
N GLN A 234 -8.80 -39.64 -6.07
CA GLN A 234 -9.91 -40.32 -6.75
C GLN A 234 -9.43 -41.25 -7.87
N GLY A 235 -8.39 -40.87 -8.62
CA GLY A 235 -7.76 -41.73 -9.62
C GLY A 235 -7.07 -42.96 -9.03
N GLN A 236 -6.51 -42.87 -7.82
CA GLN A 236 -5.96 -44.05 -7.12
C GLN A 236 -7.07 -44.98 -6.58
N GLN A 237 -8.20 -44.43 -6.13
CA GLN A 237 -9.28 -45.21 -5.54
C GLN A 237 -10.13 -45.96 -6.57
N THR A 238 -10.21 -45.44 -7.81
CA THR A 238 -10.89 -46.12 -8.94
C THR A 238 -10.09 -47.30 -9.48
N VAL A 239 -8.75 -47.27 -9.40
CA VAL A 239 -7.88 -48.39 -9.78
C VAL A 239 -7.94 -49.54 -8.75
N VAL A 240 -8.17 -49.22 -7.47
CA VAL A 240 -8.24 -50.22 -6.38
C VAL A 240 -9.63 -50.87 -6.26
N ASN A 241 -10.70 -50.17 -6.66
CA ASN A 241 -12.08 -50.66 -6.56
C ASN A 241 -12.67 -51.14 -7.90
N ALA A 242 -11.87 -51.23 -8.97
CA ALA A 242 -12.33 -51.87 -10.20
C ALA A 242 -12.70 -53.33 -9.86
N PRO A 243 -13.96 -53.77 -10.10
CA PRO A 243 -14.32 -55.15 -9.87
C PRO A 243 -13.42 -56.01 -10.75
N VAL A 244 -12.63 -56.88 -10.11
CA VAL A 244 -11.94 -57.97 -10.80
C VAL A 244 -13.03 -58.72 -11.55
N ALA A 245 -13.06 -58.56 -12.87
CA ALA A 245 -14.00 -59.27 -13.72
C ALA A 245 -13.82 -60.76 -13.40
N SER A 246 -14.82 -61.35 -12.75
CA SER A 246 -14.81 -62.76 -12.46
C SER A 246 -14.98 -63.49 -13.78
N ASP A 247 -13.90 -64.08 -14.25
CA ASP A 247 -13.91 -65.07 -15.32
C ASP A 247 -14.86 -66.20 -14.92
N ARG A 248 -16.10 -66.12 -15.41
CA ARG A 248 -17.05 -67.21 -15.35
C ARG A 248 -16.65 -68.25 -16.39
N LEU A 249 -16.01 -69.32 -15.95
CA LEU A 249 -15.93 -70.54 -16.75
C LEU A 249 -17.34 -71.19 -16.84
N PRO A 250 -17.75 -71.70 -18.01
CA PRO A 250 -19.06 -72.32 -18.19
C PRO A 250 -19.15 -73.68 -17.47
N PRO A 251 -20.36 -74.12 -17.09
CA PRO A 251 -20.55 -75.34 -16.31
C PRO A 251 -20.35 -76.60 -17.17
N VAL A 252 -19.54 -77.53 -16.69
CA VAL A 252 -19.42 -78.88 -17.24
C VAL A 252 -20.52 -79.74 -16.60
N SER A 253 -21.44 -80.23 -17.42
CA SER A 253 -22.40 -81.27 -17.04
C SER A 253 -21.72 -82.64 -17.04
N VAL A 254 -22.07 -83.44 -16.02
CA VAL A 254 -21.61 -84.80 -15.68
C VAL A 254 -21.57 -85.76 -16.87
#